data_AF-A0A1Y2G5Z3-F1
#
_entry.id   AF-A0A1Y2G5Z3-F1
#
_cell.length_a   1.000
_cell.length_b   1.000
_cell.length_c   1.000
_cell.angle_alpha   90.00
_cell.angle_beta   90.00
_cell.angle_gamma   90.00
#
_symmetry.space_group_name_H-M   'P 1'
#
loop_
_entity.id
_entity.type
_entity.pdbx_description
1 polymer ?
#
loop_
_entity_poly.entity_id
_entity_poly.type
_entity_poly.pdbx_seq_one_letter_code
_entity_poly.pdbx_strand_id
1 'polypeptide(L)'
;MEASTSRLGLCKGCSQVARYTCPACAFPSCSLACSKQHKVDSNCSGIAPPVWALPLQANQLGWGPLMRDQSYISGVGRKAEEVGRQLVGDKLIPTSRRVEEGASRLDDKTDKEDKLVRDARSEGVELVLLPKGMSRRVRNGSRWDPK
;
A
#
# COMPACT_ATOMS: atom_id res chain seq x y z
N MET A 1 24.75 44.93 -8.96
CA MET A 1 23.89 44.08 -8.12
C MET A 1 23.45 42.92 -8.99
N GLU A 2 24.17 41.80 -8.95
CA GLU A 2 23.87 40.67 -9.82
C GLU A 2 22.66 39.90 -9.28
N ALA A 3 21.56 39.93 -10.05
CA ALA A 3 20.40 39.10 -9.76
C ALA A 3 20.80 37.64 -9.99
N SER A 4 21.01 36.88 -8.92
CA SER A 4 21.26 35.44 -8.99
C SER A 4 20.00 34.74 -9.51
N THR A 5 19.89 34.58 -10.83
CA THR A 5 18.79 33.87 -11.47
C THR A 5 18.98 32.36 -11.29
N SER A 6 18.16 31.73 -10.45
CA SER A 6 18.08 30.27 -10.41
C SER A 6 17.33 29.75 -11.65
N ARG A 7 17.69 28.56 -12.14
CA ARG A 7 16.92 27.88 -13.22
C ARG A 7 15.46 27.61 -12.83
N LEU A 8 15.17 27.65 -11.53
CA LEU A 8 13.85 27.40 -10.93
C LEU A 8 13.01 28.68 -10.83
N GLY A 9 13.57 29.83 -11.17
CA GLY A 9 12.91 31.13 -11.10
C GLY A 9 12.70 31.61 -9.66
N LEU A 10 11.54 32.20 -9.41
CA LEU A 10 11.14 32.72 -8.11
C LEU A 10 10.22 31.73 -7.39
N CYS A 11 10.34 31.69 -6.08
CA CYS A 11 9.46 30.95 -5.20
C CYS A 11 8.04 31.51 -5.29
N LYS A 12 7.05 30.65 -5.56
CA LYS A 12 5.65 31.06 -5.66
C LYS A 12 5.02 31.52 -4.33
N GLY A 13 5.64 31.22 -3.20
CA GLY A 13 5.14 31.65 -1.88
C GLY A 13 5.79 32.92 -1.34
N CYS A 14 7.07 33.17 -1.65
CA CYS A 14 7.88 34.22 -1.01
C CYS A 14 8.51 35.20 -2.02
N SER A 15 8.38 34.95 -3.33
CA SER A 15 9.01 35.69 -4.43
C SER A 15 10.53 35.86 -4.35
N GLN A 16 11.22 35.12 -3.47
CA GLN A 16 12.68 35.00 -3.44
C GLN A 16 13.15 33.95 -4.46
N VAL A 17 14.44 33.95 -4.77
CA VAL A 17 15.06 32.97 -5.68
C VAL A 17 14.78 31.53 -5.20
N ALA A 18 14.14 30.71 -6.04
CA ALA A 18 13.80 29.33 -5.72
C ALA A 18 15.05 28.44 -5.70
N ARG A 19 15.11 27.53 -4.72
CA ARG A 19 16.21 26.55 -4.56
C ARG A 19 15.75 25.12 -4.73
N TYR A 20 14.48 24.84 -4.44
CA TYR A 20 13.91 23.50 -4.45
C TYR A 20 12.62 23.47 -5.25
N THR A 21 12.23 22.29 -5.71
CA THR A 21 10.96 22.07 -6.42
C THR A 21 10.23 20.88 -5.80
N CYS A 22 8.93 21.04 -5.54
CA CYS A 22 8.12 19.95 -5.01
C CYS A 22 7.97 18.84 -6.07
N PRO A 23 8.28 17.57 -5.74
CA PRO A 23 8.24 16.48 -6.71
C PRO A 23 6.81 16.04 -7.08
N ALA A 24 5.81 16.43 -6.29
CA ALA A 24 4.41 16.08 -6.53
C ALA A 24 3.72 17.04 -7.52
N CYS A 25 3.88 18.35 -7.32
CA CYS A 25 3.16 19.39 -8.05
C CYS A 25 4.08 20.40 -8.76
N ALA A 26 5.39 20.15 -8.79
CA ALA A 26 6.40 21.03 -9.39
C ALA A 26 6.42 22.47 -8.82
N PHE A 27 5.98 22.66 -7.56
CA PHE A 27 5.98 23.97 -6.91
C PHE A 27 7.43 24.44 -6.57
N PRO A 28 7.89 25.58 -7.10
CA PRO A 28 9.21 26.12 -6.79
C PRO A 28 9.20 26.81 -5.42
N SER A 29 10.15 26.46 -4.56
CA SER A 29 10.26 26.94 -3.18
C SER A 29 11.66 27.45 -2.83
N CYS A 30 11.73 28.52 -2.03
CA CYS A 30 12.97 29.15 -1.59
C CYS A 30 13.61 28.42 -0.38
N SER A 31 12.80 27.83 0.49
CA SER A 31 13.23 27.20 1.75
C SER A 31 12.25 26.11 2.21
N LEU A 32 12.63 25.36 3.26
CA LEU A 32 11.77 24.35 3.88
C LEU A 32 10.45 24.93 4.39
N ALA A 33 10.44 26.17 4.89
CA ALA A 33 9.23 26.83 5.37
C ALA A 33 8.19 26.97 4.23
N CYS A 34 8.60 27.48 3.07
CA CYS A 34 7.74 27.55 1.88
C CYS A 34 7.35 26.16 1.34
N SER A 35 8.25 25.18 1.48
CA SER A 35 7.93 23.79 1.13
C SER A 35 6.87 23.18 2.06
N LYS A 36 6.85 23.50 3.35
CA LYS A 36 5.82 23.02 4.27
C LYS A 36 4.51 23.78 4.10
N GLN A 37 4.57 25.11 3.93
CA GLN A 37 3.40 25.95 3.74
C GLN A 37 2.57 25.50 2.54
N HIS A 38 3.19 25.36 1.36
CA HIS A 38 2.43 24.96 0.17
C HIS A 38 1.79 23.58 0.32
N LYS A 39 2.40 22.64 1.06
CA LYS A 39 1.81 21.31 1.29
C LYS A 39 0.50 21.40 2.05
N VAL A 40 0.42 22.30 3.03
CA VAL A 40 -0.81 22.57 3.78
C VAL A 40 -1.81 23.31 2.89
N ASP A 41 -1.40 24.40 2.24
CA ASP A 41 -2.29 25.27 1.47
C ASP A 41 -2.90 24.56 0.25
N SER A 42 -2.13 23.71 -0.42
CA SER A 42 -2.55 22.99 -1.63
C SER A 42 -2.93 21.52 -1.36
N ASN A 43 -2.99 21.10 -0.09
CA ASN A 43 -3.21 19.70 0.31
C ASN A 43 -2.32 18.72 -0.47
N CYS A 44 -1.04 19.06 -0.59
CA CYS A 44 -0.08 18.33 -1.42
C CYS A 44 0.70 17.31 -0.58
N SER A 45 0.72 16.05 -1.02
CA SER A 45 1.46 14.97 -0.35
C SER A 45 2.97 15.22 -0.32
N GLY A 46 3.50 15.96 -1.31
CA GLY A 46 4.93 16.14 -1.51
C GLY A 46 5.65 14.87 -1.94
N ILE A 47 4.93 13.83 -2.34
CA ILE A 47 5.46 12.57 -2.88
C ILE A 47 5.25 12.58 -4.38
N ALA A 48 6.29 12.27 -5.15
CA ALA A 48 6.20 12.17 -6.60
C ALA A 48 5.08 11.17 -6.99
N PRO A 49 4.14 11.54 -7.88
CA PRO A 49 3.14 10.59 -8.34
C PRO A 49 3.82 9.41 -9.06
N PRO A 50 3.24 8.21 -8.98
CA PRO A 50 3.74 7.07 -9.73
C PRO A 50 3.70 7.38 -11.23
N VAL A 51 4.60 6.74 -11.99
CA VAL A 51 4.85 7.06 -13.39
C VAL A 51 3.59 6.88 -14.26
N TRP A 52 2.78 5.86 -13.96
CA TRP A 52 1.52 5.59 -14.66
C TRP A 52 0.44 6.67 -14.46
N ALA A 53 0.55 7.50 -13.41
CA ALA A 53 -0.41 8.58 -13.17
C ALA A 53 -0.12 9.84 -14.01
N LEU A 54 0.98 9.83 -14.78
CA LEU A 54 1.31 10.88 -15.73
C LEU A 54 0.95 10.42 -17.14
N PRO A 55 0.35 11.27 -17.99
CA PRO A 55 0.12 10.98 -19.40
C PRO A 55 1.46 11.06 -20.16
N LEU A 56 2.30 10.05 -19.97
CA LEU A 56 3.61 9.94 -20.62
C LEU A 56 3.45 9.19 -21.94
N GLN A 57 3.90 9.82 -23.01
CA GLN A 57 4.10 9.13 -24.29
C GLN A 57 5.38 8.27 -24.21
N ALA A 58 5.45 7.20 -25.00
CA ALA A 58 6.60 6.27 -24.97
C ALA A 58 7.95 6.96 -25.25
N ASN A 59 7.95 8.00 -26.09
CA ASN A 59 9.12 8.83 -26.40
C ASN A 59 9.55 9.78 -25.25
N GLN A 60 8.71 9.97 -24.23
CA GLN A 60 8.99 10.79 -23.05
C GLN A 60 9.45 9.95 -21.86
N LEU A 61 9.55 8.63 -22.02
CA LEU A 61 10.08 7.72 -21.00
C LEU A 61 11.62 7.85 -20.93
N GLY A 62 12.09 8.94 -20.34
CA GLY A 62 13.50 9.12 -20.01
C GLY A 62 13.93 8.35 -18.76
N TRP A 63 15.20 8.47 -18.41
CA TRP A 63 15.79 7.85 -17.23
C TRP A 63 15.09 8.20 -15.90
N GLY A 64 14.64 9.45 -15.73
CA GLY A 64 13.99 9.90 -14.49
C GLY A 64 12.69 9.14 -14.19
N PRO A 65 11.70 9.16 -15.10
CA PRO A 65 10.51 8.32 -14.99
C PRO A 65 10.83 6.83 -14.83
N LEU A 66 11.75 6.27 -15.63
CA LEU A 66 12.11 4.85 -15.55
C LEU A 66 12.63 4.44 -14.16
N MET A 67 13.53 5.22 -13.57
CA MET A 67 14.08 4.93 -12.23
C MET A 67 13.01 5.02 -11.14
N ARG A 68 12.04 5.93 -11.29
CA ARG A 68 10.91 6.03 -10.37
C ARG A 68 10.01 4.80 -10.47
N ASP A 69 9.79 4.28 -11.67
CA ASP A 69 9.00 3.07 -11.89
C ASP A 69 9.70 1.83 -11.31
N GLN A 70 11.01 1.69 -11.56
CA GLN A 70 11.82 0.60 -11.00
C GLN A 70 11.79 0.61 -9.46
N SER A 71 11.89 1.79 -8.85
CA SER A 71 11.81 1.95 -7.39
C SER A 71 10.42 1.57 -6.87
N TYR A 72 9.36 1.94 -7.60
CA TYR A 72 7.99 1.58 -7.26
C TYR A 72 7.78 0.06 -7.30
N ILE A 73 8.11 -0.60 -8.41
CA ILE A 73 7.98 -2.06 -8.59
C ILE A 73 8.78 -2.80 -7.51
N SER A 74 10.02 -2.38 -7.26
CA SER A 74 10.85 -2.96 -6.21
C SER A 74 10.24 -2.81 -4.82
N GLY A 75 9.65 -1.64 -4.53
CA GLY A 75 8.97 -1.37 -3.27
C GLY A 75 7.70 -2.22 -3.09
N VAL A 76 6.92 -2.40 -4.16
CA VAL A 76 5.75 -3.30 -4.16
C VAL A 76 6.19 -4.74 -3.92
N GLY A 77 7.25 -5.19 -4.60
CA GLY A 77 7.80 -6.54 -4.42
C GLY A 77 8.22 -6.81 -2.97
N ARG A 78 8.95 -5.87 -2.34
CA ARG A 78 9.35 -6.00 -0.92
C ARG A 78 8.16 -6.07 0.02
N LYS A 79 7.13 -5.24 -0.18
CA LYS A 79 5.91 -5.28 0.64
C LYS A 79 5.15 -6.59 0.45
N ALA A 80 5.05 -7.09 -0.77
CA ALA A 80 4.42 -8.37 -1.05
C ALA A 80 5.17 -9.53 -0.38
N GLU A 81 6.50 -9.48 -0.38
CA GLU A 81 7.35 -10.47 0.29
C GLU A 81 7.24 -10.37 1.83
N GLU A 82 7.18 -9.16 2.38
CA GLU A 82 6.96 -8.92 3.81
C GLU A 82 5.60 -9.49 4.26
N VAL A 83 4.53 -9.17 3.54
CA VAL A 83 3.20 -9.73 3.80
C VAL A 83 3.22 -11.24 3.61
N GLY A 84 3.88 -11.74 2.56
CA GLY A 84 4.05 -13.18 2.34
C GLY A 84 4.73 -13.87 3.52
N ARG A 85 5.81 -13.29 4.06
CA ARG A 85 6.50 -13.78 5.26
C ARG A 85 5.60 -13.75 6.49
N GLN A 86 4.83 -12.68 6.69
CA GLN A 86 3.86 -12.59 7.79
C GLN A 86 2.80 -13.69 7.67
N LEU A 87 2.20 -13.88 6.50
CA LEU A 87 1.21 -14.93 6.26
C LEU A 87 1.75 -16.35 6.46
N VAL A 88 3.03 -16.57 6.17
CA VAL A 88 3.73 -17.82 6.46
C VAL A 88 3.98 -17.99 7.96
N GLY A 89 4.43 -16.93 8.65
CA GLY A 89 4.61 -16.93 10.10
C GLY A 89 3.29 -17.19 10.85
N ASP A 90 2.21 -16.59 10.35
CA ASP A 90 0.84 -16.80 10.80
C ASP A 90 0.25 -18.13 10.31
N LYS A 91 1.03 -18.99 9.63
CA LYS A 91 0.58 -20.31 9.15
C LYS A 91 -0.70 -20.28 8.30
N LEU A 92 -1.00 -19.14 7.66
CA LEU A 92 -2.13 -18.96 6.75
C LEU A 92 -1.80 -19.49 5.36
N ILE A 93 -0.51 -19.48 4.99
CA ILE A 93 0.02 -19.98 3.71
C ILE A 93 1.14 -20.99 4.02
N PRO A 94 1.22 -22.14 3.31
CA PRO A 94 2.29 -23.11 3.55
C PRO A 94 3.65 -22.55 3.11
N THR A 95 4.68 -22.71 3.94
CA THR A 95 6.04 -22.19 3.70
C THR A 95 6.79 -22.91 2.58
N SER A 96 6.34 -24.08 2.14
CA SER A 96 6.82 -24.79 0.94
C SER A 96 5.87 -25.96 0.65
N ARG A 97 6.02 -26.61 -0.51
CA ARG A 97 5.30 -27.86 -0.86
C ARG A 97 5.60 -29.04 0.08
N ARG A 98 6.49 -28.91 1.06
CA ARG A 98 6.64 -29.88 2.14
C ARG A 98 5.63 -29.55 3.23
N VAL A 99 4.54 -30.31 3.22
CA VAL A 99 3.64 -30.45 4.35
C VAL A 99 4.47 -31.08 5.47
N GLU A 100 4.87 -30.30 6.47
CA GLU A 100 5.30 -30.89 7.74
C GLU A 100 4.04 -31.44 8.41
N GLU A 101 3.95 -32.78 8.46
CA GLU A 101 2.88 -33.49 9.13
C GLU A 101 2.86 -33.08 10.61
N GLY A 102 1.83 -32.31 11.00
CA GLY A 102 1.61 -31.90 12.40
C GLY A 102 1.55 -30.39 12.66
N ALA A 103 1.81 -29.53 11.68
CA ALA A 103 1.65 -28.08 11.85
C ALA A 103 0.19 -27.64 11.61
N SER A 104 -0.59 -27.44 12.68
CA SER A 104 -1.93 -26.85 12.59
C SER A 104 -1.85 -25.44 12.00
N ARG A 105 -2.62 -25.18 10.94
CA ARG A 105 -2.75 -23.86 10.31
C ARG A 105 -3.60 -22.98 11.20
N LEU A 106 -3.33 -21.68 11.29
CA LEU A 106 -4.22 -20.78 12.03
C LEU A 106 -5.64 -20.78 11.44
N ASP A 107 -5.76 -21.03 10.13
CA ASP A 107 -7.03 -21.16 9.41
C ASP A 107 -7.79 -22.47 9.65
N ASP A 108 -7.24 -23.43 10.39
CA ASP A 108 -7.96 -24.66 10.69
C ASP A 108 -9.26 -24.35 11.44
N LYS A 109 -10.36 -24.93 10.95
CA LYS A 109 -11.68 -24.75 11.54
C LYS A 109 -11.70 -25.42 12.91
N THR A 110 -12.28 -24.72 13.88
CA THR A 110 -12.61 -25.33 15.17
C THR A 110 -13.79 -26.29 15.00
N ASP A 111 -13.94 -27.28 15.89
CA ASP A 111 -15.05 -28.26 15.83
C ASP A 111 -16.43 -27.58 15.76
N LYS A 112 -16.60 -26.43 16.41
CA LYS A 112 -17.83 -25.64 16.38
C LYS A 112 -18.09 -25.01 15.01
N GLU A 113 -17.04 -24.50 14.37
CA GLU A 113 -17.11 -23.92 13.03
C GLU A 113 -17.41 -24.99 11.98
N ASP A 114 -16.86 -26.19 12.15
CA ASP A 114 -17.19 -27.32 11.28
C ASP A 114 -18.65 -27.75 11.42
N LYS A 115 -19.20 -27.77 12.65
CA LYS A 115 -20.62 -28.03 12.88
C LYS A 115 -21.50 -26.96 12.24
N LEU A 116 -21.15 -25.68 12.38
CA LEU A 116 -21.87 -24.57 11.72
C LEU A 116 -21.96 -24.76 10.20
N VAL A 117 -20.83 -25.08 9.57
CA VAL A 117 -20.79 -25.27 8.11
C VAL A 117 -21.59 -26.50 7.70
N ARG A 118 -21.58 -27.58 8.50
CA ARG A 118 -22.35 -28.80 8.22
C ARG A 118 -23.86 -28.57 8.38
N ASP A 119 -24.29 -27.88 9.44
CA ASP A 119 -25.70 -27.59 9.70
C ASP A 119 -26.27 -26.60 8.66
N ALA A 120 -25.51 -25.56 8.30
CA ALA A 120 -25.91 -24.67 7.21
C ALA A 120 -26.08 -25.46 5.89
N ARG A 121 -25.19 -26.41 5.63
CA ARG A 121 -25.25 -27.25 4.42
C ARG A 121 -26.44 -28.22 4.43
N SER A 122 -26.82 -28.77 5.59
CA SER A 122 -28.02 -29.63 5.68
C SER A 122 -29.31 -28.85 5.47
N GLU A 123 -29.32 -27.55 5.79
CA GLU A 123 -30.39 -26.61 5.44
C GLU A 123 -30.33 -26.11 3.99
N GLY A 124 -29.36 -26.56 3.20
CA GLY A 124 -29.20 -26.18 1.79
C GLY A 124 -28.45 -24.86 1.56
N VAL A 125 -27.80 -24.31 2.58
CA VAL A 125 -27.00 -23.08 2.51
C VAL A 125 -25.51 -23.40 2.43
N GLU A 126 -24.84 -22.91 1.39
CA GLU A 126 -23.38 -23.02 1.27
C GLU A 126 -22.69 -21.92 2.10
N LEU A 127 -22.11 -22.30 3.24
CA LEU A 127 -21.40 -21.38 4.13
C LEU A 127 -19.87 -21.46 3.92
N VAL A 128 -19.26 -20.33 3.52
CA VAL A 128 -17.81 -20.18 3.41
C VAL A 128 -17.29 -19.23 4.50
N LEU A 129 -16.46 -19.75 5.39
CA LEU A 129 -15.78 -18.94 6.42
C LEU A 129 -14.53 -18.28 5.83
N LEU A 130 -14.42 -16.95 5.98
CA LEU A 130 -13.18 -16.22 5.64
C LEU A 130 -12.02 -16.73 6.52
N PRO A 131 -10.75 -16.54 6.12
CA PRO A 131 -9.58 -16.80 6.97
C PRO A 131 -9.59 -16.07 8.32
N LYS A 132 -8.93 -16.64 9.35
CA LYS A 132 -8.78 -15.99 10.66
C LYS A 132 -7.91 -14.74 10.53
N GLY A 133 -8.20 -13.70 11.32
CA GLY A 133 -7.48 -12.41 11.26
C GLY A 133 -8.03 -11.39 10.24
N MET A 134 -8.88 -11.79 9.30
CA MET A 134 -9.53 -10.85 8.38
C MET A 134 -10.54 -9.95 9.12
N SER A 135 -10.48 -8.62 8.93
CA SER A 135 -11.35 -7.67 9.65
C SER A 135 -12.85 -7.92 9.47
N ARG A 136 -13.26 -8.57 8.37
CA ARG A 136 -14.64 -9.01 8.14
C ARG A 136 -15.03 -10.22 8.99
N ARG A 137 -14.13 -11.20 9.18
CA ARG A 137 -14.36 -12.33 10.07
C ARG A 137 -14.34 -11.89 11.54
N VAL A 138 -13.43 -11.00 11.92
CA VAL A 138 -13.34 -10.48 13.29
C VAL A 138 -14.61 -9.72 13.69
N ARG A 139 -15.20 -8.95 12.77
CA ARG A 139 -16.49 -8.28 13.01
C ARG A 139 -17.68 -9.23 12.97
N ASN A 140 -17.53 -10.40 12.35
CA ASN A 140 -18.62 -11.37 12.28
C ASN A 140 -18.70 -12.15 13.61
N GLY A 141 -19.75 -11.89 14.37
CA GLY A 141 -20.04 -12.56 15.64
C GLY A 141 -20.86 -13.85 15.51
N SER A 142 -21.15 -14.32 14.28
CA SER A 142 -21.91 -15.56 14.07
C SER A 142 -21.15 -16.75 14.67
N ARG A 143 -21.80 -17.46 15.59
CA ARG A 143 -21.25 -18.63 16.28
C ARG A 143 -22.23 -19.79 16.22
N TRP A 144 -21.71 -21.00 16.18
CA TRP A 144 -22.53 -22.20 16.33
C TRP A 144 -23.09 -22.29 17.75
N ASP A 145 -24.38 -22.58 17.85
CA ASP A 145 -25.10 -22.74 19.12
C ASP A 145 -25.64 -24.18 19.23
N PRO A 146 -25.17 -24.97 20.22
CA PRO A 146 -25.76 -26.26 20.53
C PRO A 146 -27.11 -26.05 21.23
N LYS A 147 -28.19 -25.93 20.46
CA LYS A 147 -29.54 -25.97 21.05
C LYS A 147 -29.84 -27.30 21.71
#